data_AF-D2EGA6-F1
#
_entry.id   AF-D2EGA6-F1
#
_cell.length_a   1.000
_cell.length_b   1.000
_cell.length_c   1.000
_cell.angle_alpha   90.00
_cell.angle_beta   90.00
_cell.angle_gamma   90.00
#
_symmetry.space_group_name_H-M   'P 1'
#
loop_
_entity.id
_entity.type
_entity.pdbx_description
1 polymer ?
#
loop_
_entity_poly.entity_id
_entity_poly.type
_entity_poly.pdbx_seq_one_letter_code
_entity_poly.pdbx_strand_id
1 'polypeptide(L)'
;MPKALPQEIKEKARRMVMNGTTRKDVALMLGITHSSVYIWTRDIKLPRIKTTPKQDSIMKILLERGYFIPEKHSEVDTLRLLKERHGIKIASVKASHVAFVKGRETDALKAFLRRKRIHYISSHKLAQLERAFGIKNTEAVRENLKENNVKLTDFIK
;
A
#
# COMPACT_ATOMS: atom_id res chain seq x y z
N MET A 1 18.57 10.27 -39.31
CA MET A 1 17.15 10.57 -38.98
C MET A 1 16.43 9.25 -38.72
N PRO A 2 15.61 9.11 -37.67
CA PRO A 2 14.87 7.88 -37.42
C PRO A 2 13.91 7.60 -38.58
N LYS A 3 13.97 6.39 -39.14
CA LYS A 3 13.11 5.94 -40.23
C LYS A 3 11.66 6.03 -39.76
N ALA A 4 10.81 6.77 -40.48
CA ALA A 4 9.39 6.87 -40.15
C ALA A 4 8.79 5.46 -40.15
N LEU A 5 8.27 5.03 -39.00
CA LEU A 5 7.64 3.72 -38.88
C LEU A 5 6.34 3.71 -39.69
N PRO A 6 5.98 2.57 -40.33
CA PRO A 6 4.74 2.45 -41.09
C PRO A 6 3.52 2.86 -40.26
N GLN A 7 2.63 3.64 -40.86
CA GLN A 7 1.37 4.09 -40.26
C GLN A 7 0.53 2.90 -39.75
N GLU A 8 0.59 1.76 -40.45
CA GLU A 8 -0.07 0.52 -40.05
C GLU A 8 0.37 0.01 -38.67
N ILE A 9 1.66 0.11 -38.34
CA ILE A 9 2.19 -0.34 -37.04
C ILE A 9 1.64 0.56 -35.92
N LYS A 10 1.53 1.87 -36.17
CA LYS A 10 0.97 2.83 -35.22
C LYS A 10 -0.50 2.54 -34.93
N GLU A 11 -1.30 2.27 -35.96
CA GLU A 11 -2.72 1.95 -35.81
C GLU A 11 -2.94 0.60 -35.12
N LYS A 12 -2.10 -0.40 -35.43
CA LYS A 12 -2.09 -1.68 -34.72
C LYS A 12 -1.76 -1.51 -33.24
N ALA A 13 -0.72 -0.73 -32.91
CA ALA A 13 -0.36 -0.42 -31.53
C ALA A 13 -1.50 0.27 -30.77
N ARG A 14 -2.16 1.26 -31.39
CA ARG A 14 -3.32 1.96 -30.79
C ARG A 14 -4.47 1.00 -30.49
N ARG A 15 -4.84 0.13 -31.43
CA ARG A 15 -5.89 -0.88 -31.23
C ARG A 15 -5.58 -1.82 -30.06
N MET A 16 -4.35 -2.32 -29.97
CA MET A 16 -3.94 -3.19 -28.85
C MET A 16 -4.03 -2.48 -27.50
N VAL A 17 -3.59 -1.21 -27.43
CA VAL A 17 -3.69 -0.42 -26.19
C VAL A 17 -5.14 -0.11 -25.81
N MET A 18 -6.02 0.20 -26.77
CA MET A 18 -7.45 0.38 -26.51
C MET A 18 -8.11 -0.90 -25.98
N ASN A 19 -7.67 -2.07 -26.43
CA ASN A 19 -8.12 -3.38 -25.95
C ASN A 19 -7.53 -3.77 -24.58
N GLY A 20 -6.74 -2.89 -23.95
CA GLY A 20 -6.22 -3.08 -22.60
C GLY A 20 -4.85 -3.76 -22.51
N THR A 21 -4.18 -4.02 -23.63
CA THR A 21 -2.79 -4.51 -23.62
C THR A 21 -1.86 -3.40 -23.11
N THR A 22 -0.88 -3.74 -22.25
CA THR A 22 0.05 -2.72 -21.73
C THR A 22 0.97 -2.20 -22.82
N ARG A 23 1.38 -0.93 -22.76
CA ARG A 23 2.30 -0.32 -23.74
C ARG A 23 3.62 -1.09 -23.86
N LYS A 24 4.07 -1.72 -22.78
CA LYS A 24 5.28 -2.55 -22.73
C LYS A 24 5.10 -3.83 -23.54
N ASP A 25 3.98 -4.53 -23.36
CA ASP A 25 3.71 -5.76 -24.10
C ASP A 25 3.48 -5.47 -25.59
N VAL A 26 2.79 -4.36 -25.92
CA VAL A 26 2.65 -3.90 -27.31
C VAL A 26 4.00 -3.64 -27.96
N ALA A 27 4.92 -2.98 -27.25
CA ALA A 27 6.27 -2.73 -27.75
C ALA A 27 7.02 -4.03 -28.05
N LEU A 28 6.94 -5.00 -27.15
CA LEU A 28 7.56 -6.32 -27.30
C LEU A 28 6.96 -7.10 -28.49
N MET A 29 5.62 -7.15 -28.58
CA MET A 29 4.91 -7.90 -29.62
C MET A 29 5.11 -7.33 -31.03
N LEU A 30 5.29 -6.01 -31.14
CA LEU A 30 5.47 -5.33 -32.43
C LEU A 30 6.96 -5.08 -32.78
N GLY A 31 7.90 -5.44 -31.90
CA GLY A 31 9.33 -5.22 -32.13
C GLY A 31 9.71 -3.73 -32.21
N ILE A 32 9.03 -2.87 -31.45
CA ILE A 32 9.24 -1.41 -31.46
C ILE A 32 9.60 -0.89 -30.07
N THR A 33 10.14 0.34 -30.00
CA THR A 33 10.51 0.92 -28.70
C THR A 33 9.26 1.29 -27.88
N HIS A 34 9.36 1.11 -26.56
CA HIS A 34 8.31 1.53 -25.63
C HIS A 34 7.98 3.02 -25.75
N SER A 35 9.00 3.86 -25.99
CA SER A 35 8.83 5.30 -26.19
C SER A 35 7.94 5.64 -27.39
N SER A 36 8.09 4.92 -28.51
CA SER A 36 7.23 5.09 -29.69
C SER A 36 5.77 4.78 -29.35
N VAL A 37 5.52 3.65 -28.69
CA VAL A 37 4.16 3.25 -28.25
C VAL A 37 3.57 4.29 -27.32
N TYR A 38 4.35 4.80 -26.36
CA TYR A 38 3.91 5.84 -25.44
C TYR A 38 3.48 7.12 -26.18
N ILE A 39 4.30 7.64 -27.09
CA ILE A 39 3.99 8.85 -27.86
C ILE A 39 2.69 8.65 -28.67
N TRP A 40 2.52 7.49 -29.30
CA TRP A 40 1.36 7.20 -30.13
C TRP A 40 0.07 6.96 -29.37
N THR A 41 0.14 6.68 -28.07
CA THR A 41 -1.01 6.26 -27.25
C THR A 41 -1.19 7.12 -26.00
N ARG A 42 -0.48 8.26 -25.92
CA ARG A 42 -0.54 9.17 -24.76
C ARG A 42 -1.92 9.80 -24.57
N ASP A 43 -2.65 9.97 -25.67
CA ASP A 43 -4.03 10.48 -25.73
C ASP A 43 -5.07 9.47 -25.26
N ILE A 44 -4.74 8.17 -25.29
CA ILE A 44 -5.64 7.11 -24.83
C ILE A 44 -5.64 7.11 -23.30
N LYS A 45 -6.77 7.50 -22.71
CA LYS A 45 -7.04 7.35 -21.28
C LYS A 45 -7.24 5.86 -20.98
N LEU A 46 -6.14 5.17 -20.68
CA LEU A 46 -6.22 3.80 -20.22
C LEU A 46 -7.00 3.74 -18.90
N PRO A 47 -7.92 2.76 -18.72
CA PRO A 47 -8.48 2.49 -17.41
C PRO A 47 -7.30 2.25 -16.47
N ARG A 48 -7.32 2.91 -15.30
CA ARG A 48 -6.25 2.83 -14.30
C ARG A 48 -5.89 1.35 -14.12
N ILE A 49 -4.60 1.03 -14.26
CA ILE A 49 -4.02 -0.32 -14.20
C ILE A 49 -4.87 -1.20 -13.30
N LYS A 50 -5.49 -2.24 -13.88
CA LYS A 50 -6.28 -3.22 -13.14
C LYS A 50 -5.46 -3.62 -11.92
N THR A 51 -6.04 -3.40 -10.76
CA THR A 51 -5.48 -3.80 -9.48
C THR A 51 -5.04 -5.26 -9.60
N THR A 52 -3.81 -5.58 -9.18
CA THR A 52 -3.38 -6.99 -9.23
C THR A 52 -4.25 -7.80 -8.27
N PRO A 53 -4.46 -9.11 -8.49
CA PRO A 53 -5.22 -9.94 -7.54
C PRO A 53 -4.71 -9.84 -6.09
N LYS A 54 -3.40 -9.62 -5.93
CA LYS A 54 -2.76 -9.36 -4.64
C LYS A 54 -3.11 -7.99 -4.05
N GLN A 55 -3.15 -6.94 -4.87
CA GLN A 55 -3.61 -5.63 -4.42
C GLN A 55 -5.09 -5.68 -4.01
N ASP A 56 -5.93 -6.39 -4.78
CA ASP A 56 -7.35 -6.57 -4.47
C ASP A 56 -7.56 -7.33 -3.16
N SER A 57 -6.80 -8.41 -2.92
CA SER A 57 -6.90 -9.16 -1.67
C SER A 57 -6.48 -8.33 -0.46
N ILE A 58 -5.38 -7.57 -0.57
CA ILE A 58 -4.93 -6.64 0.50
C ILE A 58 -5.98 -5.54 0.72
N MET A 59 -6.53 -4.97 -0.35
CA MET A 59 -7.56 -3.94 -0.26
C MET A 59 -8.82 -4.47 0.41
N LYS A 60 -9.28 -5.67 0.04
CA LYS A 60 -10.42 -6.34 0.67
C LYS A 60 -10.21 -6.47 2.18
N ILE A 61 -9.03 -6.93 2.62
CA ILE A 61 -8.72 -7.05 4.05
C ILE A 61 -8.70 -5.67 4.73
N LEU A 62 -8.11 -4.66 4.09
CA LEU A 62 -8.10 -3.28 4.61
C LEU A 62 -9.50 -2.70 4.78
N LEU A 63 -10.40 -2.97 3.83
CA LEU A 63 -11.80 -2.52 3.90
C LEU A 63 -12.60 -3.27 4.96
N GLU A 64 -12.42 -4.59 5.06
CA GLU A 64 -13.13 -5.43 6.04
C GLU A 64 -12.66 -5.19 7.48
N ARG A 65 -11.34 -5.14 7.70
CA ARG A 65 -10.75 -5.08 9.04
C ARG A 65 -10.28 -3.70 9.45
N GLY A 66 -10.14 -2.78 8.51
CA GLY A 66 -9.56 -1.44 8.72
C GLY A 66 -8.03 -1.41 8.72
N TYR A 67 -7.35 -2.56 8.74
CA TYR A 67 -5.88 -2.64 8.78
C TYR A 67 -5.34 -3.91 8.10
N PHE A 68 -4.05 -3.88 7.75
CA PHE A 68 -3.31 -5.00 7.20
C PHE A 68 -1.85 -4.97 7.68
N ILE A 69 -1.35 -6.13 8.15
CA ILE A 69 0.04 -6.28 8.60
C ILE A 69 0.78 -7.17 7.61
N PRO A 70 1.65 -6.61 6.74
CA PRO A 70 2.42 -7.39 5.78
C PRO A 70 3.33 -8.41 6.46
N GLU A 71 3.40 -9.59 5.88
CA GLU A 71 4.30 -10.67 6.28
C GLU A 71 5.54 -10.71 5.38
N LYS A 72 5.41 -10.25 4.14
CA LYS A 72 6.47 -10.29 3.12
C LYS A 72 6.83 -8.88 2.67
N HIS A 73 8.11 -8.66 2.31
CA HIS A 73 8.56 -7.37 1.79
C HIS A 73 7.75 -6.92 0.56
N SER A 74 7.45 -7.85 -0.35
CA SER A 74 6.67 -7.55 -1.56
C SER A 74 5.24 -7.06 -1.29
N GLU A 75 4.69 -7.29 -0.09
CA GLU A 75 3.41 -6.71 0.33
C GLU A 75 3.56 -5.26 0.76
N VAL A 76 4.70 -4.89 1.35
CA VAL A 76 5.02 -3.49 1.68
C VAL A 76 5.09 -2.64 0.43
N ASP A 77 5.73 -3.13 -0.64
CA ASP A 77 5.79 -2.43 -1.92
C ASP A 77 4.39 -2.28 -2.53
N THR A 78 3.54 -3.30 -2.38
CA THR A 78 2.14 -3.25 -2.79
C THR A 78 1.37 -2.17 -2.03
N LEU A 79 1.56 -2.09 -0.71
CA LEU A 79 0.93 -1.07 0.13
C LEU A 79 1.39 0.35 -0.21
N ARG A 80 2.66 0.55 -0.57
CA ARG A 80 3.16 1.86 -1.02
C ARG A 80 2.39 2.36 -2.25
N LEU A 81 2.13 1.48 -3.21
CA LEU A 81 1.31 1.79 -4.39
C LEU A 81 -0.15 2.10 -4.03
N LEU A 82 -0.72 1.37 -3.06
CA LEU A 82 -2.10 1.58 -2.62
C LEU A 82 -2.28 2.87 -1.80
N LYS A 83 -1.27 3.24 -1.00
CA LYS A 83 -1.25 4.46 -0.17
C LYS A 83 -1.53 5.73 -0.99
N GLU A 84 -0.88 5.86 -2.15
CA GLU A 84 -1.03 7.03 -3.02
C GLU A 84 -2.45 7.24 -3.54
N ARG A 85 -3.27 6.17 -3.56
CA ARG A 85 -4.58 6.17 -4.21
C ARG A 85 -5.76 6.18 -3.24
N HIS A 86 -5.61 5.58 -2.07
CA HIS A 86 -6.76 5.23 -1.22
C HIS A 86 -6.72 5.85 0.19
N GLY A 87 -5.83 6.83 0.42
CA GLY A 87 -5.76 7.49 1.73
C GLY A 87 -5.35 6.55 2.88
N ILE A 88 -4.69 5.44 2.55
CA ILE A 88 -4.17 4.46 3.50
C ILE A 88 -2.93 5.07 4.18
N LYS A 89 -2.86 4.98 5.50
CA LYS A 89 -1.65 5.31 6.25
C LYS A 89 -0.81 4.06 6.46
N ILE A 90 0.50 4.23 6.54
CA ILE A 90 1.44 3.15 6.86
C ILE A 90 2.26 3.60 8.06
N ALA A 91 2.11 2.93 9.18
CA ALA A 91 2.99 3.07 10.33
C ALA A 91 4.16 2.11 10.18
N SER A 92 5.38 2.60 10.44
CA SER A 92 6.58 1.78 10.53
C SER A 92 7.08 1.76 11.96
N VAL A 93 7.25 0.57 12.51
CA VAL A 93 7.74 0.33 13.87
C VAL A 93 8.85 -0.71 13.81
N LYS A 94 10.10 -0.26 13.95
CA LYS A 94 11.29 -1.09 13.72
C LYS A 94 11.26 -1.68 12.30
N ALA A 95 11.35 -3.01 12.17
CA ALA A 95 11.30 -3.73 10.89
C ALA A 95 9.86 -4.15 10.49
N SER A 96 8.83 -3.67 11.17
CA SER A 96 7.44 -4.06 10.90
C SER A 96 6.63 -2.88 10.41
N HIS A 97 5.78 -3.15 9.43
CA HIS A 97 4.89 -2.17 8.83
C HIS A 97 3.45 -2.54 9.17
N VAL A 98 2.59 -1.54 9.30
CA VAL A 98 1.16 -1.72 9.46
C VAL A 98 0.46 -0.70 8.59
N ALA A 99 -0.34 -1.18 7.64
CA ALA A 99 -1.21 -0.32 6.84
C ALA A 99 -2.60 -0.26 7.46
N PHE A 100 -3.23 0.91 7.42
CA PHE A 100 -4.57 1.09 7.97
C PHE A 100 -5.31 2.26 7.31
N VAL A 101 -6.63 2.17 7.34
CA VAL A 101 -7.55 3.20 6.85
C VAL A 101 -7.63 4.33 7.89
N LYS A 102 -7.78 5.59 7.44
CA LYS A 102 -7.96 6.74 8.33
C LYS A 102 -9.18 6.50 9.26
N GLY A 103 -9.03 6.74 10.55
CA GLY A 103 -10.05 6.46 11.57
C GLY A 103 -9.94 5.08 12.21
N ARG A 104 -9.06 4.21 11.70
CA ARG A 104 -8.79 2.85 12.23
C ARG A 104 -7.42 2.73 12.89
N GLU A 105 -6.84 3.85 13.34
CA GLU A 105 -5.52 3.93 13.95
C GLU A 105 -5.39 3.00 15.18
N THR A 106 -6.38 3.02 16.08
CA THR A 106 -6.39 2.25 17.32
C THR A 106 -6.53 0.74 17.07
N ASP A 107 -7.41 0.34 16.16
CA ASP A 107 -7.59 -1.06 15.74
C ASP A 107 -6.30 -1.65 15.15
N ALA A 108 -5.63 -0.87 14.31
CA ALA A 108 -4.35 -1.24 13.72
C ALA A 108 -3.24 -1.41 14.77
N LEU A 109 -3.17 -0.50 15.75
CA LEU A 109 -2.22 -0.60 16.86
C LEU A 109 -2.50 -1.84 17.73
N LYS A 110 -3.77 -2.10 18.08
CA LYS A 110 -4.18 -3.30 18.83
C LYS A 110 -3.72 -4.57 18.12
N ALA A 111 -4.02 -4.68 16.82
CA ALA A 111 -3.65 -5.84 16.04
C ALA A 111 -2.13 -6.04 15.95
N PHE A 112 -1.37 -4.95 15.86
CA PHE A 112 0.09 -4.98 15.88
C PHE A 112 0.62 -5.52 17.20
N LEU A 113 0.15 -5.00 18.35
CA LEU A 113 0.57 -5.45 19.67
C LEU A 113 0.27 -6.93 19.89
N ARG A 114 -0.95 -7.37 19.51
CA ARG A 114 -1.36 -8.78 19.58
C ARG A 114 -0.48 -9.67 18.72
N ARG A 115 -0.19 -9.29 17.47
CA ARG A 115 0.68 -10.05 16.56
C ARG A 115 2.10 -10.17 17.10
N LYS A 116 2.61 -9.14 17.79
CA LYS A 116 3.94 -9.13 18.40
C LYS A 116 3.98 -9.77 19.80
N ARG A 117 2.84 -10.21 20.34
CA ARG A 117 2.71 -10.77 21.70
C ARG A 117 3.32 -9.84 22.75
N ILE A 118 3.14 -8.52 22.59
CA ILE A 118 3.66 -7.53 23.54
C ILE A 118 2.65 -7.42 24.68
N HIS A 119 3.00 -8.01 25.84
CA HIS A 119 2.21 -7.93 27.07
C HIS A 119 2.64 -6.80 28.02
N TYR A 120 3.80 -6.18 27.75
CA TYR A 120 4.32 -5.09 28.56
C TYR A 120 4.92 -4.04 27.66
N ILE A 121 4.61 -2.77 27.92
CA ILE A 121 5.16 -1.65 27.16
C ILE A 121 5.54 -0.51 28.08
N SER A 122 6.74 0.05 27.89
CA SER A 122 7.16 1.25 28.60
C SER A 122 6.45 2.48 28.04
N SER A 123 6.22 3.49 28.89
CA SER A 123 5.57 4.75 28.50
C SER A 123 6.27 5.43 27.32
N HIS A 124 7.60 5.41 27.28
CA HIS A 124 8.37 5.92 26.14
C HIS A 124 8.10 5.13 24.85
N LYS A 125 8.03 3.80 24.93
CA LYS A 125 7.75 2.97 23.75
C LYS A 125 6.31 3.16 23.28
N LEU A 126 5.36 3.32 24.19
CA LEU A 126 3.97 3.64 23.87
C LEU A 126 3.88 4.97 23.10
N ALA A 127 4.53 6.02 23.59
CA ALA A 127 4.55 7.32 22.91
C ALA A 127 5.20 7.26 21.51
N GLN A 128 6.16 6.36 21.28
CA GLN A 128 6.68 6.11 19.92
C GLN A 128 5.63 5.45 19.02
N LEU A 129 4.87 4.47 19.54
CA LEU A 129 3.81 3.83 18.78
C LEU A 129 2.68 4.82 18.47
N GLU A 130 2.23 5.60 19.44
CA GLU A 130 1.20 6.62 19.23
C GLU A 130 1.57 7.60 18.12
N ARG A 131 2.82 8.09 18.12
CA ARG A 131 3.35 8.93 17.04
C ARG A 131 3.39 8.21 15.70
N ALA A 132 3.84 6.96 15.66
CA ALA A 132 3.92 6.18 14.42
C ALA A 132 2.54 5.92 13.79
N PHE A 133 1.52 5.69 14.62
CA PHE A 133 0.14 5.47 14.17
C PHE A 133 -0.65 6.78 14.01
N GLY A 134 -0.14 7.91 14.51
CA GLY A 134 -0.81 9.21 14.46
C GLY A 134 -2.01 9.31 15.42
N ILE A 135 -1.95 8.60 16.55
CA ILE A 135 -2.98 8.63 17.59
C ILE A 135 -2.70 9.80 18.52
N LYS A 136 -3.68 10.69 18.72
CA LYS A 136 -3.57 11.84 19.63
C LYS A 136 -4.17 11.57 21.02
N ASN A 137 -5.09 10.62 21.13
CA ASN A 137 -5.78 10.31 22.38
C ASN A 137 -5.10 9.13 23.09
N THR A 138 -4.17 9.45 24.00
CA THR A 138 -3.42 8.47 24.79
C THR A 138 -4.31 7.69 25.77
N GLU A 139 -5.39 8.26 26.27
CA GLU A 139 -6.28 7.59 27.24
C GLU A 139 -7.01 6.42 26.61
N ALA A 140 -7.57 6.62 25.41
CA ALA A 140 -8.21 5.55 24.65
C ALA A 140 -7.22 4.39 24.41
N VAL A 141 -5.95 4.67 24.14
CA VAL A 141 -4.94 3.62 23.97
C VAL A 141 -4.69 2.88 25.29
N ARG A 142 -4.58 3.59 26.41
CA ARG A 142 -4.35 2.99 27.73
C ARG A 142 -5.51 2.09 28.18
N GLU A 143 -6.76 2.51 28.00
CA GLU A 143 -7.92 1.66 28.29
C GLU A 143 -7.88 0.37 27.45
N ASN A 144 -7.58 0.52 26.17
CA ASN A 144 -7.44 -0.60 25.25
C ASN A 144 -6.28 -1.55 25.62
N LEU A 145 -5.19 -1.04 26.19
CA LEU A 145 -4.09 -1.89 26.67
C LEU A 145 -4.54 -2.74 27.86
N LYS A 146 -5.36 -2.19 28.77
CA LYS A 146 -5.92 -2.93 29.90
C LYS A 146 -6.78 -4.11 29.42
N GLU A 147 -7.66 -3.90 28.43
CA GLU A 147 -8.49 -4.97 27.84
C GLU A 147 -7.67 -6.13 27.25
N ASN A 148 -6.47 -5.85 26.75
CA ASN A 148 -5.61 -6.84 26.11
C ASN A 148 -4.60 -7.48 27.08
N ASN A 149 -4.76 -7.28 28.39
CA ASN A 149 -3.82 -7.71 29.42
C ASN A 149 -2.39 -7.19 29.18
N VAL A 150 -2.26 -6.00 28.59
CA VAL A 150 -0.98 -5.34 28.39
C VAL A 150 -0.74 -4.38 29.56
N LYS A 151 0.25 -4.68 30.41
CA LYS A 151 0.59 -3.84 31.57
C LYS A 151 1.59 -2.75 31.18
N LEU A 152 1.39 -1.55 31.71
CA LEU A 152 2.36 -0.47 31.63
C LEU A 152 3.41 -0.68 32.73
N THR A 153 4.68 -0.67 32.35
CA THR A 153 5.78 -0.67 33.32
C THR A 153 6.26 0.75 33.49
N ASP A 154 5.95 1.34 34.64
CA ASP A 154 6.61 2.57 35.07
C ASP A 154 8.03 2.19 35.48
N PHE A 155 9.00 2.58 34.67
CA PHE A 155 10.40 2.55 35.10
C PHE A 155 10.54 3.66 36.15
N ILE A 156 10.40 3.29 37.42
CA ILE A 156 10.91 4.07 38.53
C ILE A 156 12.42 4.18 38.27
N LYS A 157 12.89 5.39 37.97
CA LYS A 157 14.30 5.69 37.73
C LYS A 157 15.14 5.44 38.97
#